data_AF-A0A6C8WG65-F1
#
_entry.id   AF-A0A6C8WG65-F1
#
_cell.length_a   1.000
_cell.length_b   1.000
_cell.length_c   1.000
_cell.angle_alpha   90.00
_cell.angle_beta   90.00
_cell.angle_gamma   90.00
#
_symmetry.space_group_name_H-M   'P 1'
#
loop_
_entity.id
_entity.type
_entity.pdbx_description
1 polymer ?
#
loop_
_entity_poly.entity_id
_entity_poly.type
_entity_poly.pdbx_seq_one_letter_code
_entity_poly.pdbx_strand_id
1 'polypeptide(L)'
;MFRCRIAIVIGKRLKISRVRADLTQAELGALAGLDEESASARISSYEKEVHAPDFKLVCKLAAALDVPEAYFYAVDDELAELILQYHRFKKNNPGSTLILSGNI
;
A
#
# COMPACT_ATOMS: atom_id res chain seq x y z
N MET A 1 22.50 -12.84 7.37
CA MET A 1 22.66 -11.57 6.61
C MET A 1 21.31 -11.21 5.98
N PHE A 2 20.42 -10.56 6.73
CA PHE A 2 19.11 -10.15 6.22
C PHE A 2 19.30 -8.97 5.28
N ARG A 3 19.35 -9.22 3.97
CA ARG A 3 19.10 -8.15 2.99
C ARG A 3 17.63 -7.78 3.16
N CYS A 4 17.34 -6.77 3.98
CA CYS A 4 16.05 -6.12 4.00
C CYS A 4 15.85 -5.52 2.60
N ARG A 5 15.26 -6.31 1.70
CA ARG A 5 14.91 -5.86 0.36
C ARG A 5 13.62 -5.05 0.50
N ILE A 6 13.74 -3.83 1.01
CA ILE A 6 12.61 -2.89 1.17
C ILE A 6 11.83 -2.73 -0.15
N ALA A 7 12.53 -2.81 -1.28
CA ALA A 7 11.93 -2.81 -2.61
C ALA A 7 10.93 -3.97 -2.86
N ILE A 8 11.12 -5.14 -2.23
CA ILE A 8 10.23 -6.30 -2.41
C ILE A 8 8.86 -6.12 -1.75
N VAL A 9 8.78 -5.30 -0.72
CA VAL A 9 7.54 -5.23 0.06
C VAL A 9 6.51 -4.36 -0.67
N ILE A 10 6.95 -3.23 -1.23
CA ILE A 10 6.05 -2.26 -1.85
C ILE A 10 5.37 -2.87 -3.07
N GLY A 11 6.09 -3.57 -3.95
CA GLY A 11 5.52 -4.15 -5.17
C GLY A 11 4.42 -5.16 -4.88
N LYS A 12 4.67 -6.13 -3.97
CA LYS A 12 3.67 -7.08 -3.49
C LYS A 12 2.43 -6.37 -2.93
N ARG A 13 2.62 -5.42 -2.00
CA ARG A 13 1.52 -4.71 -1.33
C ARG A 13 0.70 -3.88 -2.30
N LEU A 14 1.37 -3.15 -3.20
CA LEU A 14 0.74 -2.33 -4.23
C LEU A 14 -0.17 -3.14 -5.15
N LYS A 15 0.31 -4.27 -5.64
CA LYS A 15 -0.49 -5.15 -6.50
C LYS A 15 -1.72 -5.69 -5.77
N ILE A 16 -1.57 -6.12 -4.52
CA ILE A 16 -2.67 -6.65 -3.71
C ILE A 16 -3.72 -5.56 -3.47
N SER A 17 -3.33 -4.37 -3.01
CA SER A 17 -4.27 -3.28 -2.75
C SER A 17 -4.95 -2.80 -4.03
N ARG A 18 -4.22 -2.70 -5.16
CA ARG A 18 -4.79 -2.30 -6.44
C ARG A 18 -5.88 -3.26 -6.92
N VAL A 19 -5.59 -4.57 -6.88
CA VAL A 19 -6.56 -5.59 -7.29
C VAL A 19 -7.77 -5.61 -6.35
N ARG A 20 -7.58 -5.39 -5.04
CA ARG A 20 -8.69 -5.25 -4.08
C ARG A 20 -9.56 -4.02 -4.34
N ALA A 21 -8.99 -2.96 -4.91
CA ALA A 21 -9.69 -1.74 -5.29
C ALA A 21 -10.31 -1.82 -6.71
N ASP A 22 -10.17 -2.94 -7.41
CA ASP A 22 -10.62 -3.15 -8.80
C ASP A 22 -10.12 -2.10 -9.79
N LEU A 23 -8.86 -1.66 -9.62
CA LEU A 23 -8.22 -0.67 -10.47
C LEU A 23 -7.24 -1.32 -11.45
N THR A 24 -7.21 -0.83 -12.68
CA THR A 24 -6.11 -1.11 -13.62
C THR A 24 -4.84 -0.36 -13.22
N GLN A 25 -3.69 -0.73 -13.80
CA GLN A 25 -2.42 -0.04 -13.56
C GLN A 25 -2.48 1.42 -14.06
N ALA A 26 -3.18 1.67 -15.17
CA ALA A 26 -3.36 3.01 -15.72
C ALA A 26 -4.22 3.89 -14.79
N GLU A 27 -5.39 3.37 -14.36
CA GLU A 27 -6.30 4.09 -13.47
C GLU A 27 -5.65 4.44 -12.14
N LEU A 28 -4.94 3.49 -11.50
CA LEU A 28 -4.20 3.78 -10.28
C LEU A 28 -3.14 4.86 -10.49
N GLY A 29 -2.39 4.78 -11.59
CA GLY A 29 -1.37 5.77 -11.89
C GLY A 29 -1.97 7.16 -12.08
N ALA A 30 -3.07 7.27 -12.82
CA ALA A 30 -3.80 8.52 -13.01
C ALA A 30 -4.33 9.09 -11.68
N LEU A 31 -4.94 8.27 -10.83
CA LEU A 31 -5.40 8.67 -9.48
C LEU A 31 -4.25 9.13 -8.59
N ALA A 32 -3.06 8.55 -8.73
CA ALA A 32 -1.86 8.97 -8.02
C ALA A 32 -1.15 10.20 -8.64
N GLY A 33 -1.74 10.81 -9.67
CA GLY A 33 -1.20 11.98 -10.36
C GLY A 33 0.07 11.68 -11.16
N LEU A 34 0.19 10.45 -11.69
CA LEU A 34 1.13 10.12 -12.74
C LEU A 34 0.56 10.58 -14.08
N ASP A 35 1.46 10.91 -15.00
CA ASP A 35 1.10 11.21 -16.38
C ASP A 35 0.41 9.99 -17.04
N GLU A 36 -0.71 10.23 -17.73
CA GLU A 36 -1.64 9.19 -18.20
C GLU A 36 -0.97 8.23 -19.20
N GLU A 37 -0.14 8.76 -20.10
CA GLU A 37 0.58 7.99 -21.12
C GLU A 37 1.61 7.03 -20.49
N SER A 38 2.22 7.43 -19.37
CA SER A 38 3.25 6.67 -18.67
C SER A 38 2.76 5.93 -17.42
N ALA A 39 1.52 6.16 -16.98
CA ALA A 39 0.95 5.67 -15.73
C ALA A 39 1.06 4.14 -15.60
N SER A 40 0.55 3.41 -16.59
CA SER A 40 0.55 1.95 -16.61
C SER A 40 1.96 1.36 -16.50
N ALA A 41 2.91 1.88 -17.29
CA ALA A 41 4.28 1.41 -17.30
C ALA A 41 4.99 1.66 -15.96
N ARG A 42 4.77 2.82 -15.34
CA ARG A 42 5.34 3.16 -14.03
C ARG A 42 4.79 2.29 -12.92
N ILE A 43 3.46 2.11 -12.84
CA ILE A 43 2.86 1.22 -11.84
C ILE A 43 3.35 -0.22 -12.04
N SER A 44 3.40 -0.71 -13.27
CA SER A 44 3.94 -2.05 -13.59
C SER A 44 5.40 -2.22 -13.15
N SER A 45 6.23 -1.19 -13.31
CA SER A 45 7.62 -1.17 -12.86
C SER A 45 7.73 -1.28 -11.33
N TYR A 46 6.87 -0.59 -10.59
CA TYR A 46 6.82 -0.68 -9.12
C TYR A 46 6.29 -2.04 -8.65
N GLU A 47 5.22 -2.57 -9.26
CA GLU A 47 4.66 -3.88 -8.92
C GLU A 47 5.65 -5.03 -9.17
N LYS A 48 6.51 -4.89 -10.19
CA LYS A 48 7.59 -5.83 -10.50
C LYS A 48 8.90 -5.50 -9.78
N GLU A 49 8.91 -4.44 -8.97
CA GLU A 49 10.04 -4.04 -8.11
C GLU A 49 11.30 -3.71 -8.92
N VAL A 50 11.11 -3.31 -10.19
CA VAL A 50 12.19 -2.83 -11.07
C VAL A 50 12.65 -1.46 -10.60
N HIS A 51 11.71 -0.62 -10.18
CA HIS A 51 11.96 0.67 -9.55
C HIS A 51 11.21 0.76 -8.23
N ALA A 52 11.73 1.58 -7.30
CA ALA A 52 11.05 1.89 -6.07
C ALA A 52 10.42 3.29 -6.17
N PRO A 53 9.13 3.46 -5.82
CA PRO A 53 8.56 4.78 -5.69
C PRO A 53 9.20 5.52 -4.51
N ASP A 54 9.34 6.84 -4.61
CA ASP A 54 9.67 7.66 -3.45
C ASP A 54 8.49 7.70 -2.45
N PHE A 55 8.77 8.11 -1.22
CA PHE A 55 7.75 8.14 -0.16
C PHE A 55 6.57 9.07 -0.52
N LYS A 56 6.82 10.17 -1.24
CA LYS A 56 5.78 11.11 -1.64
C LYS A 56 4.79 10.43 -2.61
N LEU A 57 5.28 9.62 -3.54
CA LEU A 57 4.45 8.83 -4.42
C LEU A 57 3.72 7.71 -3.67
N VAL A 58 4.37 7.07 -2.69
CA VAL A 58 3.70 6.10 -1.81
C VAL A 58 2.52 6.72 -1.09
N CYS A 59 2.64 7.94 -0.53
CA CYS A 59 1.51 8.65 0.09
C CYS A 59 0.36 8.89 -0.90
N LYS A 60 0.67 9.24 -2.15
CA LYS A 60 -0.36 9.44 -3.19
C LYS A 60 -1.07 8.12 -3.55
N LEU A 61 -0.31 7.04 -3.69
CA LEU A 61 -0.85 5.70 -3.95
C LEU A 61 -1.72 5.23 -2.78
N ALA A 62 -1.27 5.46 -1.54
CA ALA A 62 -1.99 5.15 -0.32
C ALA A 62 -3.36 5.85 -0.28
N ALA A 63 -3.37 7.15 -0.58
CA ALA A 63 -4.60 7.94 -0.66
C ALA A 63 -5.54 7.44 -1.77
N ALA A 64 -5.01 7.12 -2.95
CA ALA A 64 -5.80 6.61 -4.08
C ALA A 64 -6.43 5.23 -3.78
N LEU A 65 -5.76 4.41 -2.98
CA LEU A 65 -6.18 3.04 -2.64
C LEU A 65 -6.96 2.94 -1.32
N ASP A 66 -7.16 4.06 -0.62
CA ASP A 66 -7.75 4.11 0.73
C ASP A 66 -7.11 3.12 1.71
N VAL A 67 -5.77 3.12 1.75
CA VAL A 67 -4.97 2.33 2.70
C VAL A 67 -3.91 3.21 3.38
N PRO A 68 -3.45 2.87 4.60
CA PRO A 68 -2.35 3.60 5.24
C PRO A 68 -1.03 3.41 4.49
N GLU A 69 -0.19 4.44 4.41
CA GLU A 69 1.13 4.35 3.76
C GLU A 69 2.04 3.29 4.40
N ALA A 70 1.88 3.03 5.71
CA ALA A 70 2.59 1.98 6.44
C ALA A 70 2.34 0.57 5.85
N TYR A 71 1.18 0.35 5.23
CA TYR A 71 0.82 -0.92 4.59
C TYR A 71 1.84 -1.36 3.54
N PHE A 72 2.40 -0.41 2.76
CA PHE A 72 3.37 -0.71 1.70
C PHE A 72 4.72 -1.18 2.23
N TYR A 73 5.01 -0.98 3.51
CA TYR A 73 6.27 -1.34 4.14
C TYR A 73 6.15 -2.55 5.09
N ALA A 74 4.94 -3.08 5.28
CA ALA A 74 4.70 -4.25 6.11
C ALA A 74 5.15 -5.54 5.41
N VAL A 75 6.31 -6.08 5.78
CA VAL A 75 6.85 -7.35 5.24
C VAL A 75 5.94 -8.52 5.61
N ASP A 76 5.52 -8.55 6.88
CA ASP A 76 4.69 -9.61 7.44
C ASP A 76 3.23 -9.46 6.99
N ASP A 77 2.61 -10.57 6.57
CA ASP A 77 1.25 -10.57 6.03
C ASP A 77 0.19 -10.36 7.13
N GLU A 78 0.42 -10.83 8.35
CA GLU A 78 -0.48 -10.62 9.48
C GLU A 78 -0.45 -9.16 9.94
N LEU A 79 0.74 -8.55 10.04
CA LEU A 79 0.91 -7.14 10.34
C LEU A 79 0.26 -6.26 9.26
N ALA A 80 0.43 -6.60 7.98
CA ALA A 80 -0.19 -5.85 6.89
C ALA A 80 -1.72 -5.87 6.98
N GLU A 81 -2.31 -7.02 7.31
CA GLU A 81 -3.75 -7.12 7.51
C GLU A 81 -4.20 -6.36 8.78
N LEU A 82 -3.43 -6.42 9.87
CA LEU A 82 -3.70 -5.65 11.08
C LEU A 82 -3.71 -4.13 10.81
N ILE A 83 -2.78 -3.63 10.00
CA ILE A 83 -2.75 -2.21 9.58
C ILE A 83 -4.03 -1.84 8.82
N LEU A 84 -4.50 -2.69 7.91
CA LEU A 84 -5.74 -2.47 7.18
C LEU A 84 -6.98 -2.53 8.09
N GLN A 85 -7.02 -3.48 9.02
CA GLN A 85 -8.09 -3.59 10.01
C GLN A 85 -8.15 -2.36 10.90
N TYR A 86 -6.99 -1.89 11.38
CA TYR A 86 -6.87 -0.66 12.14
C TYR A 86 -7.41 0.54 11.36
N HIS A 87 -7.02 0.70 10.09
CA HIS A 87 -7.50 1.77 9.21
C HIS A 87 -9.03 1.79 9.09
N ARG A 88 -9.61 0.62 8.76
CA ARG A 88 -11.07 0.46 8.64
C ARG A 88 -11.77 0.73 9.97
N PHE A 89 -11.23 0.23 11.07
CA PHE A 89 -11.78 0.44 12.40
C PHE A 89 -11.81 1.92 12.78
N LYS A 90 -10.70 2.65 12.57
CA LYS A 90 -10.61 4.09 12.86
C LYS A 90 -11.53 4.92 11.98
N LYS A 91 -11.70 4.55 10.70
CA LYS A 91 -12.63 5.21 9.79
C LYS A 91 -14.08 5.07 10.26
N ASN A 92 -14.45 3.89 10.76
CA ASN A 92 -15.81 3.61 11.25
C ASN A 92 -16.05 4.09 12.69
N ASN A 93 -15.00 4.24 13.50
CA ASN A 93 -15.08 4.62 14.91
C ASN A 93 -14.07 5.75 15.21
N PRO A 94 -14.38 6.99 14.79
CA PRO A 94 -13.52 8.12 15.10
C PRO A 94 -13.41 8.30 16.63
N GLY A 95 -12.20 8.54 17.13
CA GLY A 95 -11.93 8.76 18.56
C GLY A 95 -11.84 7.51 19.44
N SER A 96 -12.13 6.31 18.93
CA SER A 96 -11.93 5.07 19.68
C SER A 96 -10.45 4.64 19.69
N THR A 97 -10.08 3.87 20.71
CA THR A 97 -8.76 3.24 20.85
C THR A 97 -8.90 1.75 20.62
N LEU A 98 -8.04 1.18 19.76
CA LEU A 98 -7.92 -0.26 19.59
C LEU A 98 -6.91 -0.79 20.62
N ILE A 99 -7.31 -1.78 21.43
CA ILE A 99 -6.43 -2.46 22.38
C ILE A 99 -6.31 -3.93 21.96
N LEU A 100 -5.07 -4.38 21.78
CA LEU A 100 -4.76 -5.80 21.58
C LEU A 100 -4.57 -6.45 22.95
N SER A 101 -5.57 -7.18 23.40
CA SER A 101 -5.48 -7.97 24.63
C SER A 101 -4.92 -9.35 24.28
N GLY A 102 -3.67 -9.61 24.65
CA GLY A 102 -3.08 -10.95 24.55
C GLY A 102 -3.32 -11.73 25.84
N ASN A 103 -3.69 -13.01 25.73
CA ASN A 103 -3.45 -13.96 26.82
C ASN A 103 -2.01 -14.42 26.66
N ILE A 104 -1.12 -13.89 27.52
CA ILE A 104 0.28 -14.33 27.62
C ILE A 104 0.33 -15.66 28.35
#